data_AF-A0A7X7G1K2-F1
#
_entry.id   AF-A0A7X7G1K2-F1
#
_cell.length_a   1.000
_cell.length_b   1.000
_cell.length_c   1.000
_cell.angle_alpha   90.00
_cell.angle_beta   90.00
_cell.angle_gamma   90.00
#
_symmetry.space_group_name_H-M   'P 1'
#
loop_
_entity.id
_entity.type
_entity.pdbx_description
1 polymer ?
#
loop_
_entity_poly.entity_id
_entity_poly.type
_entity_poly.pdbx_seq_one_letter_code
_entity_poly.pdbx_strand_id
1 'polypeptide(L)'
;MAGTIVLTGGAINLASDLTIAGPGSGLLAVSGGNAARIFTATNVNTAINGLTFINGLADGLNGGVLVQEGGSAVFSNCLFLGNTALGAAGQAGGFGGAIYATGAVLSLYGCVFSNNTATGPGGLPVDVGSYSGGGGGGAGLGGAIFIHNGVLAITNSWLAGNTASGGAGGGAPLPGTNGMGAGGALFAHGNSLVSLYQAFFSGNTANAYPDVHGALAILGTNGALVANGEGASVDKGTAMGSMVVGMAITNVLTLANNWTNPVTITSVTTNGAGASSFRITGLPATAPAGAAIAFKVIFSPLAEGALTCMVSVVNSSGSTPYLMALSGTGMPKLNQVINNMLPSSG
;
A
#
# COMPACT_ATOMS: atom_id res chain seq x y z
N MET A 1 20.99 -13.78 19.67
CA MET A 1 21.50 -14.42 18.43
C MET A 1 20.29 -14.69 17.56
N ALA A 2 20.24 -14.19 16.32
CA ALA A 2 19.13 -14.48 15.42
C ALA A 2 19.34 -15.88 14.80
N GLY A 3 18.36 -16.76 14.94
CA GLY A 3 18.37 -18.09 14.32
C GLY A 3 17.59 -18.07 13.00
N THR A 4 17.96 -18.95 12.07
CA THR A 4 17.21 -19.18 10.84
C THR A 4 16.88 -20.66 10.71
N ILE A 5 15.59 -20.95 10.54
CA ILE A 5 15.10 -22.28 10.14
C ILE A 5 14.94 -22.25 8.63
N VAL A 6 15.73 -23.04 7.90
CA VAL A 6 15.59 -23.18 6.45
C VAL A 6 14.76 -24.43 6.16
N LEU A 7 13.68 -24.26 5.41
CA LEU A 7 12.84 -25.38 4.99
C LEU A 7 13.54 -26.16 3.88
N THR A 8 13.61 -27.48 4.06
CA THR A 8 14.16 -28.41 3.07
C THR A 8 13.11 -29.39 2.54
N GLY A 9 11.99 -29.54 3.25
CA GLY A 9 10.90 -30.46 2.91
C GLY A 9 9.73 -29.85 2.14
N GLY A 10 9.87 -28.60 1.66
CA GLY A 10 8.77 -27.85 1.04
C GLY A 10 7.92 -27.08 2.06
N ALA A 11 6.74 -26.64 1.62
CA ALA A 11 5.84 -25.81 2.42
C ALA A 11 5.26 -26.56 3.62
N ILE A 12 5.12 -25.85 4.74
CA ILE A 12 4.43 -26.33 5.94
C ILE A 12 2.93 -26.16 5.71
N ASN A 13 2.20 -27.28 5.71
CA ASN A 13 0.74 -27.26 5.61
C ASN A 13 0.11 -27.00 6.98
N LEU A 14 -0.58 -25.87 7.14
CA LEU A 14 -1.34 -25.52 8.33
C LEU A 14 -2.73 -26.17 8.24
N ALA A 15 -2.85 -27.39 8.76
CA ALA A 15 -4.04 -28.23 8.59
C ALA A 15 -5.12 -28.02 9.68
N SER A 16 -4.83 -27.23 10.71
CA SER A 16 -5.74 -26.92 11.81
C SER A 16 -5.52 -25.50 12.30
N ASP A 17 -6.50 -24.99 13.04
CA ASP A 17 -6.36 -23.71 13.73
C ASP A 17 -5.12 -23.74 14.65
N LEU A 18 -4.28 -22.72 14.53
CA LEU A 18 -2.99 -22.69 15.21
C LEU A 18 -2.53 -21.26 15.52
N THR A 19 -1.92 -21.10 16.68
CA THR A 19 -1.14 -19.91 17.01
C THR A 19 0.34 -20.25 17.05
N ILE A 20 1.16 -19.48 16.35
CA ILE A 20 2.62 -19.58 16.35
C ILE A 20 3.20 -18.31 16.98
N ALA A 21 3.68 -18.45 18.21
CA ALA A 21 4.36 -17.38 18.92
C ALA A 21 5.87 -17.42 18.66
N GLY A 22 6.34 -16.50 17.84
CA GLY A 22 7.76 -16.28 17.62
C GLY A 22 8.42 -15.56 18.79
N PRO A 23 9.75 -15.74 18.98
CA PRO A 23 10.49 -15.09 20.05
C PRO A 23 10.65 -13.58 19.86
N GLY A 24 10.32 -13.06 18.67
CA GLY A 24 10.56 -11.70 18.24
C GLY A 24 11.12 -11.72 16.82
N SER A 25 10.64 -10.82 15.94
CA SER A 25 10.97 -10.90 14.52
C SER A 25 12.45 -10.64 14.21
N GLY A 26 13.16 -9.92 15.08
CA GLY A 26 14.63 -9.81 15.02
C GLY A 26 15.41 -11.04 15.50
N LEU A 27 14.74 -12.09 15.99
CA LEU A 27 15.37 -13.24 16.64
C LEU A 27 15.19 -14.56 15.89
N LEU A 28 14.09 -14.77 15.17
CA LEU A 28 13.86 -16.01 14.42
C LEU A 28 13.33 -15.73 13.02
N ALA A 29 14.09 -16.19 12.03
CA ALA A 29 13.66 -16.25 10.65
C ALA A 29 13.25 -17.68 10.27
N VAL A 30 12.17 -17.81 9.51
CA VAL A 30 11.81 -19.01 8.76
C VAL A 30 12.07 -18.69 7.29
N SER A 31 12.87 -19.52 6.63
CA SER A 31 13.30 -19.31 5.26
C SER A 31 12.85 -20.41 4.33
N GLY A 32 12.32 -20.03 3.18
CA GLY A 32 12.07 -20.95 2.06
C GLY A 32 13.33 -21.32 1.26
N GLY A 33 14.49 -20.78 1.61
CA GLY A 33 15.78 -21.12 0.98
C GLY A 33 15.88 -20.75 -0.51
N ASN A 34 15.05 -19.82 -1.01
CA ASN A 34 14.85 -19.55 -2.44
C ASN A 34 14.42 -20.80 -3.24
N ALA A 35 13.78 -21.76 -2.59
CA ALA A 35 13.42 -23.04 -3.21
C ALA A 35 11.99 -23.48 -2.88
N ALA A 36 11.41 -22.99 -1.78
CA ALA A 36 10.09 -23.41 -1.34
C ALA A 36 9.25 -22.24 -0.81
N ARG A 37 7.93 -22.39 -0.93
CA ARG A 37 6.96 -21.62 -0.16
C ARG A 37 7.09 -21.99 1.32
N ILE A 38 6.77 -21.06 2.23
CA ILE A 38 6.84 -21.32 3.67
C ILE A 38 5.57 -22.02 4.19
N PHE A 39 4.38 -21.49 3.92
CA PHE A 39 3.11 -21.97 4.45
C PHE A 39 2.03 -22.13 3.37
N THR A 40 1.17 -23.13 3.56
CA THR A 40 -0.15 -23.23 2.92
C THR A 40 -1.22 -23.41 3.98
N ALA A 41 -2.38 -22.80 3.77
CA ALA A 41 -3.49 -22.88 4.69
C ALA A 41 -4.83 -22.81 3.94
N THR A 42 -5.74 -23.72 4.25
CA THR A 42 -7.07 -23.79 3.62
C THR A 42 -8.13 -23.95 4.70
N ASN A 43 -9.08 -23.01 4.78
CA ASN A 43 -10.19 -23.02 5.73
C ASN A 43 -9.78 -23.19 7.20
N VAL A 44 -8.64 -22.62 7.59
CA VAL A 44 -8.14 -22.61 8.97
C VAL A 44 -7.88 -21.18 9.44
N ASN A 45 -7.88 -21.01 10.76
CA ASN A 45 -7.54 -19.76 11.44
C ASN A 45 -6.13 -19.83 12.00
N THR A 46 -5.26 -18.94 11.53
CA THR A 46 -3.87 -18.91 11.96
C THR A 46 -3.52 -17.55 12.55
N ALA A 47 -2.80 -17.56 13.67
CA ALA A 47 -2.25 -16.35 14.26
C ALA A 47 -0.74 -16.54 14.42
N ILE A 48 0.05 -15.71 13.75
CA ILE A 48 1.50 -15.84 13.73
C ILE A 48 2.11 -14.51 14.13
N ASN A 49 2.94 -14.52 15.16
CA ASN A 49 3.52 -13.29 15.70
C ASN A 49 5.04 -13.37 15.85
N GLY A 50 5.72 -12.22 15.71
CA GLY A 50 7.13 -12.08 16.07
C GLY A 50 8.07 -13.02 15.30
N LEU A 51 7.79 -13.29 14.03
CA LEU A 51 8.65 -14.06 13.14
C LEU A 51 9.09 -13.23 11.94
N THR A 52 10.22 -13.61 11.36
CA THR A 52 10.66 -13.13 10.04
C THR A 52 10.50 -14.24 9.01
N PHE A 53 9.98 -13.90 7.83
CA PHE A 53 9.81 -14.78 6.68
C PHE A 53 10.69 -14.28 5.55
N ILE A 54 11.69 -15.07 5.18
CA ILE A 54 12.67 -14.68 4.17
C ILE A 54 12.82 -15.69 3.04
N ASN A 55 13.12 -15.20 1.84
CA ASN A 55 13.51 -16.04 0.70
C ASN A 55 12.51 -17.18 0.41
N GLY A 56 11.23 -16.95 0.68
CA GLY A 56 10.16 -17.83 0.24
C GLY A 56 10.01 -17.74 -1.28
N LEU A 57 9.92 -18.87 -1.96
CA LEU A 57 9.77 -18.93 -3.42
C LEU A 57 8.55 -19.76 -3.80
N ALA A 58 7.65 -19.16 -4.57
CA ALA A 58 6.65 -19.89 -5.36
C ALA A 58 7.10 -19.90 -6.83
N ASP A 59 7.36 -21.08 -7.38
CA ASP A 59 7.70 -21.28 -8.80
C ASP A 59 6.48 -21.85 -9.53
N GLY A 60 5.91 -21.07 -10.44
CA GLY A 60 4.67 -21.37 -11.14
C GLY A 60 3.40 -21.25 -10.30
N LEU A 61 3.48 -20.67 -9.10
CA LEU A 61 2.38 -20.59 -8.13
C LEU A 61 2.34 -19.20 -7.45
N ASN A 62 1.40 -19.02 -6.53
CA ASN A 62 1.19 -17.76 -5.80
C ASN A 62 1.86 -17.79 -4.42
N GLY A 63 2.14 -16.63 -3.82
CA GLY A 63 2.55 -16.53 -2.41
C GLY A 63 3.89 -17.20 -2.09
N GLY A 64 4.99 -16.43 -2.04
CA GLY A 64 6.30 -16.96 -1.64
C GLY A 64 6.35 -17.37 -0.16
N VAL A 65 5.57 -16.73 0.70
CA VAL A 65 5.44 -17.07 2.12
C VAL A 65 4.17 -17.85 2.37
N LEU A 66 3.01 -17.27 2.06
CA LEU A 66 1.71 -17.85 2.43
C LEU A 66 0.77 -17.90 1.22
N VAL A 67 0.11 -19.04 1.06
CA VAL A 67 -1.17 -19.14 0.35
C VAL A 67 -2.27 -19.44 1.35
N GLN A 68 -3.25 -18.54 1.44
CA GLN A 68 -4.42 -18.66 2.30
C GLN A 68 -5.69 -18.77 1.45
N GLU A 69 -6.39 -19.88 1.54
CA GLU A 69 -7.66 -20.13 0.84
C GLU A 69 -8.79 -20.30 1.86
N GLY A 70 -9.66 -19.30 1.98
CA GLY A 70 -10.66 -19.27 3.05
C GLY A 70 -10.05 -19.10 4.46
N GLY A 71 -10.88 -19.20 5.49
CA GLY A 71 -10.44 -19.04 6.88
C GLY A 71 -9.85 -17.65 7.18
N SER A 72 -8.94 -17.59 8.16
CA SER A 72 -8.27 -16.34 8.55
C SER A 72 -6.79 -16.49 8.83
N ALA A 73 -6.03 -15.44 8.55
CA ALA A 73 -4.63 -15.33 8.93
C ALA A 73 -4.39 -13.97 9.60
N VAL A 74 -3.82 -14.01 10.79
CA VAL A 74 -3.42 -12.83 11.56
C VAL A 74 -1.92 -12.85 11.68
N PHE A 75 -1.25 -11.81 11.19
CA PHE A 75 0.17 -11.59 11.43
C PHE A 75 0.37 -10.37 12.31
N SER A 76 1.16 -10.52 13.38
CA SER A 76 1.51 -9.39 14.25
C SER A 76 3.01 -9.29 14.51
N ASN A 77 3.57 -8.09 14.29
CA ASN A 77 5.00 -7.81 14.49
C ASN A 77 5.91 -8.74 13.67
N CYS A 78 5.50 -9.08 12.45
CA CYS A 78 6.22 -9.99 11.55
C CYS A 78 6.93 -9.23 10.43
N LEU A 79 8.04 -9.79 9.93
CA LEU A 79 8.74 -9.26 8.76
C LEU A 79 8.62 -10.25 7.59
N PHE A 80 8.36 -9.74 6.39
CA PHE A 80 8.29 -10.49 5.13
C PHE A 80 9.30 -9.87 4.18
N LEU A 81 10.47 -10.50 4.04
CA LEU A 81 11.63 -9.90 3.39
C LEU A 81 12.10 -10.75 2.21
N GLY A 82 12.17 -10.17 1.00
CA GLY A 82 12.79 -10.84 -0.14
C GLY A 82 12.04 -12.08 -0.64
N ASN A 83 10.71 -12.16 -0.46
CA ASN A 83 9.93 -13.31 -0.90
C ASN A 83 9.44 -13.12 -2.33
N THR A 84 9.38 -14.21 -3.09
CA THR A 84 9.15 -14.17 -4.53
C THR A 84 8.03 -15.11 -4.95
N ALA A 85 7.11 -14.62 -5.79
CA ALA A 85 6.17 -15.42 -6.56
C ALA A 85 6.46 -15.25 -8.06
N LEU A 86 6.91 -16.32 -8.71
CA LEU A 86 7.17 -16.39 -10.14
C LEU A 86 6.04 -17.16 -10.80
N GLY A 87 5.34 -16.56 -11.77
CA GLY A 87 4.39 -17.32 -12.58
C GLY A 87 5.10 -18.20 -13.61
N ALA A 88 4.44 -19.26 -14.06
CA ALA A 88 5.01 -20.24 -14.98
C ALA A 88 4.56 -20.00 -16.43
N ALA A 89 5.44 -20.30 -17.40
CA ALA A 89 5.12 -20.15 -18.81
C ALA A 89 3.84 -20.94 -19.18
N GLY A 90 2.90 -20.27 -19.85
CA GLY A 90 1.61 -20.87 -20.20
C GLY A 90 0.62 -21.04 -19.04
N GLN A 91 0.93 -20.56 -17.83
CA GLN A 91 0.09 -20.61 -16.63
C GLN A 91 -0.33 -19.20 -16.16
N ALA A 92 -1.06 -19.14 -15.03
CA ALA A 92 -1.40 -17.91 -14.34
C ALA A 92 -0.15 -17.08 -13.96
N GLY A 93 -0.36 -15.78 -13.76
CA GLY A 93 0.69 -14.83 -13.39
C GLY A 93 1.31 -15.07 -12.00
N GLY A 94 2.37 -14.33 -11.67
CA GLY A 94 2.92 -14.32 -10.32
C GLY A 94 2.09 -13.40 -9.43
N PHE A 95 1.47 -13.94 -8.37
CA PHE A 95 0.58 -13.17 -7.51
C PHE A 95 1.03 -13.22 -6.05
N GLY A 96 1.14 -12.05 -5.41
CA GLY A 96 1.43 -11.95 -3.98
C GLY A 96 2.84 -12.43 -3.68
N GLY A 97 3.88 -11.61 -3.90
CA GLY A 97 5.27 -12.07 -3.75
C GLY A 97 5.57 -12.68 -2.37
N ALA A 98 4.94 -12.15 -1.32
CA ALA A 98 4.90 -12.80 0.00
C ALA A 98 3.60 -13.55 0.24
N ILE A 99 2.44 -12.89 0.15
CA ILE A 99 1.15 -13.45 0.55
C ILE A 99 0.17 -13.43 -0.61
N TYR A 100 -0.42 -14.58 -0.88
CA TYR A 100 -1.62 -14.71 -1.69
C TYR A 100 -2.79 -15.16 -0.81
N ALA A 101 -3.88 -14.42 -0.84
CA ALA A 101 -5.09 -14.73 -0.08
C ALA A 101 -6.32 -14.71 -0.99
N THR A 102 -7.17 -15.73 -0.92
CA THR A 102 -8.43 -15.80 -1.67
C THR A 102 -9.57 -16.25 -0.77
N GLY A 103 -10.71 -15.56 -0.79
CA GLY A 103 -11.86 -15.87 0.05
C GLY A 103 -11.59 -15.80 1.56
N ALA A 104 -10.47 -15.21 1.96
CA ALA A 104 -9.94 -15.26 3.32
C ALA A 104 -9.96 -13.90 4.01
N VAL A 105 -9.85 -13.90 5.33
CA VAL A 105 -9.63 -12.70 6.15
C VAL A 105 -8.16 -12.60 6.54
N LEU A 106 -7.48 -11.56 6.10
CA LEU A 106 -6.08 -11.28 6.41
C LEU A 106 -5.99 -10.02 7.28
N SER A 107 -5.42 -10.15 8.49
CA SER A 107 -5.17 -9.03 9.41
C SER A 107 -3.68 -8.89 9.67
N LEU A 108 -3.11 -7.73 9.35
CA LEU A 108 -1.68 -7.43 9.45
C LEU A 108 -1.47 -6.26 10.42
N TYR A 109 -0.76 -6.51 11.52
CA TYR A 109 -0.53 -5.51 12.57
C TYR A 109 0.95 -5.37 12.87
N GLY A 110 1.53 -4.17 12.74
CA GLY A 110 2.96 -4.00 13.06
C GLY A 110 3.89 -4.75 12.11
N CYS A 111 3.44 -5.08 10.90
CA CYS A 111 4.20 -5.92 9.97
C CYS A 111 5.04 -5.07 9.01
N VAL A 112 6.12 -5.66 8.51
CA VAL A 112 6.92 -5.07 7.43
C VAL A 112 6.98 -6.02 6.25
N PHE A 113 6.65 -5.53 5.07
CA PHE A 113 6.84 -6.22 3.80
C PHE A 113 7.89 -5.46 3.00
N SER A 114 9.07 -6.05 2.83
CA SER A 114 10.15 -5.40 2.11
C SER A 114 10.76 -6.27 1.03
N ASN A 115 10.99 -5.67 -0.14
CA ASN A 115 11.66 -6.31 -1.27
C ASN A 115 10.99 -7.62 -1.72
N ASN A 116 9.67 -7.74 -1.54
CA ASN A 116 8.93 -8.88 -2.06
C ASN A 116 8.60 -8.64 -3.53
N THR A 117 8.62 -9.72 -4.32
CA THR A 117 8.50 -9.63 -5.77
C THR A 117 7.44 -10.59 -6.31
N ALA A 118 6.55 -10.07 -7.15
CA ALA A 118 5.62 -10.86 -7.95
C ALA A 118 5.93 -10.65 -9.44
N THR A 119 6.30 -11.72 -10.13
CA THR A 119 6.72 -11.67 -11.54
C THR A 119 5.86 -12.57 -12.40
N GLY A 120 5.27 -12.00 -13.45
CA GLY A 120 4.56 -12.77 -14.46
C GLY A 120 5.51 -13.50 -15.41
N PRO A 121 5.09 -14.66 -15.96
CA PRO A 121 5.89 -15.44 -16.89
C PRO A 121 6.02 -14.74 -18.25
N GLY A 122 7.13 -14.97 -18.93
CA GLY A 122 7.26 -14.60 -20.33
C GLY A 122 6.24 -15.34 -21.21
N GLY A 123 5.79 -14.67 -22.26
CA GLY A 123 4.96 -15.30 -23.29
C GLY A 123 5.74 -16.36 -24.06
N LEU A 124 5.03 -17.39 -24.54
CA LEU A 124 5.66 -18.46 -25.32
C LEU A 124 6.22 -17.92 -26.64
N PRO A 125 7.45 -18.31 -27.03
CA PRO A 125 7.98 -18.00 -28.35
C PRO A 125 7.20 -18.77 -29.42
N VAL A 126 7.15 -18.26 -30.65
CA VAL A 126 6.68 -19.05 -31.79
C VAL A 126 7.85 -19.68 -32.54
N ASP A 127 7.63 -20.88 -33.09
CA ASP A 127 8.62 -21.59 -33.90
C ASP A 127 8.97 -20.80 -35.17
N VAL A 128 10.24 -20.91 -35.60
CA VAL A 128 10.76 -20.25 -36.80
C VAL A 128 10.02 -20.79 -38.03
N GLY A 129 9.18 -19.95 -38.64
CA GLY A 129 8.38 -20.29 -39.83
C GLY A 129 6.86 -20.24 -39.63
N SER A 130 6.38 -19.98 -38.41
CA SER A 130 4.96 -19.76 -38.16
C SER A 130 4.57 -18.29 -38.37
N TYR A 131 3.44 -18.03 -39.04
CA TYR A 131 2.85 -16.67 -39.16
C TYR A 131 2.02 -16.26 -37.94
N SER A 132 1.99 -17.09 -36.89
CA SER A 132 1.31 -16.80 -35.63
C SER A 132 2.09 -15.72 -34.84
N GLY A 133 1.37 -14.84 -34.14
CA GLY A 133 1.98 -13.89 -33.21
C GLY A 133 2.47 -14.56 -31.93
N GLY A 134 3.47 -13.96 -31.28
CA GLY A 134 4.00 -14.42 -29.99
C GLY A 134 2.93 -14.43 -28.88
N GLY A 135 3.05 -15.36 -27.93
CA GLY A 135 2.14 -15.40 -26.78
C GLY A 135 2.25 -14.14 -25.91
N GLY A 136 1.15 -13.70 -25.29
CA GLY A 136 1.21 -12.61 -24.32
C GLY A 136 1.99 -12.99 -23.06
N GLY A 137 2.66 -12.03 -22.44
CA GLY A 137 3.27 -12.21 -21.13
C GLY A 137 2.20 -12.29 -20.03
N GLY A 138 2.46 -13.09 -18.99
CA GLY A 138 1.55 -13.21 -17.84
C GLY A 138 1.69 -12.04 -16.86
N ALA A 139 0.70 -11.84 -16.00
CA ALA A 139 0.67 -10.72 -15.06
C ALA A 139 1.57 -10.95 -13.83
N GLY A 140 2.10 -9.87 -13.26
CA GLY A 140 2.69 -9.84 -11.92
C GLY A 140 1.88 -8.90 -11.05
N LEU A 141 1.15 -9.41 -10.06
CA LEU A 141 0.18 -8.62 -9.29
C LEU A 141 0.45 -8.74 -7.79
N GLY A 142 0.47 -7.61 -7.09
CA GLY A 142 0.65 -7.60 -5.63
C GLY A 142 2.07 -8.01 -5.26
N GLY A 143 3.05 -7.12 -5.45
CA GLY A 143 4.46 -7.47 -5.26
C GLY A 143 4.76 -7.98 -3.85
N ALA A 144 4.06 -7.49 -2.84
CA ALA A 144 4.01 -8.14 -1.52
C ALA A 144 2.75 -9.00 -1.33
N ILE A 145 1.58 -8.41 -1.54
CA ILE A 145 0.30 -9.01 -1.15
C ILE A 145 -0.66 -8.97 -2.32
N PHE A 146 -1.27 -10.12 -2.60
CA PHE A 146 -2.43 -10.23 -3.47
C PHE A 146 -3.62 -10.75 -2.65
N ILE A 147 -4.75 -10.05 -2.72
CA ILE A 147 -6.01 -10.50 -2.12
C ILE A 147 -7.15 -10.55 -3.14
N HIS A 148 -7.93 -11.63 -3.11
CA HIS A 148 -9.07 -11.83 -4.00
C HIS A 148 -10.33 -12.27 -3.23
N ASN A 149 -11.45 -11.58 -3.44
CA ASN A 149 -12.72 -11.85 -2.77
C ASN A 149 -12.57 -12.04 -1.24
N GLY A 150 -11.67 -11.29 -0.62
CA GLY A 150 -11.33 -11.43 0.80
C GLY A 150 -11.37 -10.11 1.54
N VAL A 151 -11.08 -10.15 2.83
CA VAL A 151 -10.97 -8.95 3.67
C VAL A 151 -9.52 -8.76 4.08
N LEU A 152 -8.97 -7.57 3.85
CA LEU A 152 -7.63 -7.19 4.26
C LEU A 152 -7.68 -6.00 5.19
N ALA A 153 -7.18 -6.18 6.41
CA ALA A 153 -6.90 -5.09 7.33
C ALA A 153 -5.39 -4.95 7.50
N ILE A 154 -4.84 -3.78 7.17
CA ILE A 154 -3.44 -3.43 7.42
C ILE A 154 -3.41 -2.28 8.42
N THR A 155 -2.75 -2.52 9.56
CA THR A 155 -2.60 -1.55 10.63
C THR A 155 -1.14 -1.41 11.05
N ASN A 156 -0.67 -0.18 11.22
CA ASN A 156 0.67 0.13 11.74
C ASN A 156 1.78 -0.64 11.02
N SER A 157 1.68 -0.78 9.70
CA SER A 157 2.55 -1.66 8.92
C SER A 157 3.22 -0.91 7.78
N TRP A 158 4.37 -1.41 7.34
CA TRP A 158 5.14 -0.78 6.26
C TRP A 158 5.32 -1.76 5.10
N LEU A 159 4.93 -1.34 3.89
CA LEU A 159 5.16 -2.07 2.66
C LEU A 159 6.10 -1.25 1.76
N ALA A 160 7.37 -1.63 1.71
CA ALA A 160 8.41 -0.86 1.04
C ALA A 160 9.27 -1.66 0.05
N GLY A 161 9.63 -1.06 -1.09
CA GLY A 161 10.54 -1.68 -2.05
C GLY A 161 9.97 -2.94 -2.72
N ASN A 162 8.66 -3.16 -2.65
CA ASN A 162 8.04 -4.34 -3.24
C ASN A 162 7.81 -4.12 -4.74
N THR A 163 7.90 -5.18 -5.53
CA THR A 163 7.87 -5.09 -7.00
C THR A 163 6.82 -6.02 -7.60
N ALA A 164 5.95 -5.47 -8.44
CA ALA A 164 5.02 -6.24 -9.26
C ALA A 164 5.34 -6.01 -10.75
N SER A 165 5.78 -7.05 -11.44
CA SER A 165 6.24 -6.96 -12.84
C SER A 165 5.55 -7.99 -13.71
N GLY A 166 4.92 -7.55 -14.79
CA GLY A 166 4.40 -8.45 -15.80
C GLY A 166 5.52 -9.05 -16.66
N GLY A 167 5.30 -10.26 -17.17
CA GLY A 167 6.25 -10.91 -18.06
C GLY A 167 6.31 -10.26 -19.44
N ALA A 168 7.43 -10.41 -20.12
CA ALA A 168 7.55 -9.95 -21.50
C ALA A 168 6.66 -10.77 -22.44
N GLY A 169 6.14 -10.17 -23.50
CA GLY A 169 5.52 -10.92 -24.59
C GLY A 169 6.52 -11.85 -25.29
N GLY A 170 6.02 -12.95 -25.85
CA GLY A 170 6.78 -13.88 -26.66
C GLY A 170 7.28 -13.24 -27.97
N GLY A 171 8.42 -13.73 -28.46
CA GLY A 171 9.07 -13.19 -29.66
C GLY A 171 8.57 -13.76 -31.00
N ALA A 172 9.14 -13.20 -32.09
CA ALA A 172 8.93 -13.42 -33.53
C ALA A 172 7.79 -12.59 -34.17
N PRO A 173 7.64 -12.54 -35.52
CA PRO A 173 7.49 -11.31 -36.31
C PRO A 173 6.33 -10.35 -35.94
N LEU A 174 5.35 -10.81 -35.17
CA LEU A 174 4.42 -9.97 -34.41
C LEU A 174 4.58 -10.30 -32.90
N PRO A 175 5.23 -9.42 -32.10
CA PRO A 175 5.49 -9.71 -30.70
C PRO A 175 4.20 -9.75 -29.87
N GLY A 176 4.17 -10.64 -28.88
CA GLY A 176 3.09 -10.67 -27.90
C GLY A 176 3.08 -9.40 -27.03
N THR A 177 1.93 -9.06 -26.43
CA THR A 177 1.87 -7.95 -25.48
C THR A 177 2.53 -8.33 -24.16
N ASN A 178 3.19 -7.37 -23.50
CA ASN A 178 3.69 -7.58 -22.15
C ASN A 178 2.53 -7.78 -21.18
N GLY A 179 2.76 -8.61 -20.17
CA GLY A 179 1.85 -8.77 -19.05
C GLY A 179 1.78 -7.51 -18.19
N MET A 180 0.72 -7.41 -17.40
CA MET A 180 0.53 -6.28 -16.48
C MET A 180 1.33 -6.50 -15.20
N GLY A 181 2.13 -5.52 -14.81
CA GLY A 181 2.68 -5.37 -13.47
C GLY A 181 1.81 -4.39 -12.68
N ALA A 182 1.08 -4.82 -11.65
CA ALA A 182 0.21 -3.91 -10.89
C ALA A 182 0.17 -4.17 -9.38
N GLY A 183 0.02 -3.08 -8.60
CA GLY A 183 0.00 -3.15 -7.14
C GLY A 183 1.36 -3.57 -6.60
N GLY A 184 2.38 -2.72 -6.77
CA GLY A 184 3.76 -3.06 -6.41
C GLY A 184 3.90 -3.51 -4.96
N ALA A 185 3.13 -2.93 -4.03
CA ALA A 185 2.94 -3.51 -2.70
C ALA A 185 1.70 -4.40 -2.63
N LEU A 186 0.53 -3.85 -2.93
CA LEU A 186 -0.75 -4.50 -2.68
C LEU A 186 -1.62 -4.49 -3.94
N PHE A 187 -2.16 -5.65 -4.28
CA PHE A 187 -3.20 -5.79 -5.29
C PHE A 187 -4.45 -6.45 -4.69
N ALA A 188 -5.53 -5.69 -4.61
CA ALA A 188 -6.85 -6.21 -4.27
C ALA A 188 -7.70 -6.42 -5.53
N HIS A 189 -8.34 -7.59 -5.61
CA HIS A 189 -9.13 -8.04 -6.76
C HIS A 189 -10.53 -8.53 -6.34
N GLY A 190 -11.46 -8.54 -7.29
CA GLY A 190 -12.83 -8.99 -7.08
C GLY A 190 -13.56 -8.14 -6.03
N ASN A 191 -14.38 -8.77 -5.19
CA ASN A 191 -15.15 -8.11 -4.14
C ASN A 191 -14.36 -7.92 -2.84
N SER A 192 -13.04 -7.76 -2.94
CA SER A 192 -12.20 -7.61 -1.75
C SER A 192 -12.54 -6.33 -0.99
N LEU A 193 -12.49 -6.37 0.34
CA LEU A 193 -12.59 -5.21 1.21
C LEU A 193 -11.21 -4.90 1.80
N VAL A 194 -10.70 -3.70 1.54
CA VAL A 194 -9.39 -3.26 2.06
C VAL A 194 -9.56 -2.10 3.03
N SER A 195 -9.04 -2.29 4.24
CA SER A 195 -8.91 -1.27 5.26
C SER A 195 -7.43 -1.00 5.53
N LEU A 196 -7.00 0.23 5.26
CA LEU A 196 -5.64 0.70 5.50
C LEU A 196 -5.68 1.77 6.59
N TYR A 197 -4.96 1.56 7.68
CA TYR A 197 -4.83 2.52 8.76
C TYR A 197 -3.39 2.56 9.26
N GLN A 198 -2.74 3.72 9.20
CA GLN A 198 -1.31 3.84 9.47
C GLN A 198 -0.49 2.77 8.73
N ALA A 199 -0.88 2.52 7.47
CA ALA A 199 -0.20 1.62 6.56
C ALA A 199 0.64 2.46 5.60
N PHE A 200 1.96 2.31 5.68
CA PHE A 200 2.92 3.14 4.97
C PHE A 200 3.44 2.40 3.73
N PHE A 201 3.50 3.11 2.61
CA PHE A 201 3.92 2.57 1.32
C PHE A 201 5.01 3.47 0.75
N SER A 202 6.14 2.88 0.33
CA SER A 202 7.27 3.66 -0.17
C SER A 202 8.19 2.85 -1.09
N GLY A 203 8.61 3.44 -2.20
CA GLY A 203 9.59 2.82 -3.10
C GLY A 203 9.10 1.53 -3.76
N ASN A 204 7.78 1.28 -3.76
CA ASN A 204 7.21 0.13 -4.46
C ASN A 204 7.19 0.40 -5.97
N THR A 205 7.33 -0.65 -6.77
CA THR A 205 7.49 -0.55 -8.23
C THR A 205 6.46 -1.43 -8.94
N ALA A 206 5.73 -0.86 -9.88
CA ALA A 206 4.88 -1.57 -10.83
C ALA A 206 4.59 -0.69 -12.04
N ASN A 207 4.20 -1.29 -13.17
CA ASN A 207 3.82 -0.54 -14.38
C ASN A 207 2.53 0.26 -14.17
N ALA A 208 1.60 -0.26 -13.37
CA ALA A 208 0.39 0.43 -12.95
C ALA A 208 0.24 0.32 -11.42
N TYR A 209 -0.23 1.37 -10.75
CA TYR A 209 -0.45 1.34 -9.29
C TYR A 209 0.79 0.87 -8.50
N PRO A 210 1.89 1.65 -8.50
CA PRO A 210 3.16 1.25 -7.87
C PRO A 210 3.00 0.88 -6.39
N ASP A 211 2.12 1.54 -5.64
CA ASP A 211 1.82 1.15 -4.25
C ASP A 211 0.64 0.18 -4.17
N VAL A 212 -0.59 0.69 -4.38
CA VAL A 212 -1.82 -0.04 -4.09
C VAL A 212 -2.81 0.00 -5.25
N HIS A 213 -3.26 -1.18 -5.68
CA HIS A 213 -4.45 -1.38 -6.51
C HIS A 213 -5.62 -1.89 -5.65
N GLY A 214 -6.83 -1.38 -5.89
CA GLY A 214 -8.04 -1.72 -5.14
C GLY A 214 -8.11 -1.06 -3.76
N ALA A 215 -7.90 0.26 -3.69
CA ALA A 215 -8.06 1.07 -2.48
C ALA A 215 -8.41 2.53 -2.81
N LEU A 216 -9.01 3.25 -1.85
CA LEU A 216 -9.06 4.71 -1.90
C LEU A 216 -7.73 5.26 -1.36
N ALA A 217 -7.14 6.21 -2.07
CA ALA A 217 -5.84 6.79 -1.72
C ALA A 217 -5.89 8.31 -1.77
N ILE A 218 -5.16 8.96 -0.86
CA ILE A 218 -4.82 10.38 -0.97
C ILE A 218 -3.33 10.45 -1.28
N LEU A 219 -2.96 11.10 -2.37
CA LEU A 219 -1.58 11.31 -2.77
C LEU A 219 -1.16 12.74 -2.43
N GLY A 220 0.01 12.86 -1.83
CA GLY A 220 0.65 14.13 -1.51
C GLY A 220 1.09 14.89 -2.75
N THR A 221 1.65 16.09 -2.54
CA THR A 221 2.21 16.93 -3.61
C THR A 221 3.33 16.25 -4.40
N ASN A 222 4.01 15.26 -3.80
CA ASN A 222 5.06 14.45 -4.40
C ASN A 222 4.53 13.14 -5.02
N GLY A 223 3.22 12.92 -5.06
CA GLY A 223 2.59 11.70 -5.58
C GLY A 223 2.66 10.48 -4.64
N ALA A 224 3.34 10.59 -3.50
CA ALA A 224 3.38 9.52 -2.50
C ALA A 224 2.06 9.42 -1.72
N LEU A 225 1.67 8.21 -1.30
CA LEU A 225 0.49 8.02 -0.46
C LEU A 225 0.62 8.76 0.87
N VAL A 226 -0.35 9.61 1.20
CA VAL A 226 -0.61 10.13 2.54
C VAL A 226 -1.43 9.09 3.28
N ALA A 227 -0.80 8.27 4.12
CA ALA A 227 -1.50 7.14 4.74
C ALA A 227 -2.63 7.60 5.66
N ASN A 228 -3.71 6.82 5.72
CA ASN A 228 -4.85 7.11 6.59
C ASN A 228 -4.41 7.19 8.05
N GLY A 229 -4.57 8.36 8.66
CA GLY A 229 -4.17 8.63 10.04
C GLY A 229 -2.66 8.89 10.23
N GLU A 230 -1.90 9.12 9.16
CA GLU A 230 -0.50 9.57 9.30
C GLU A 230 -0.40 11.01 9.80
N GLY A 231 0.73 11.33 10.43
CA GLY A 231 1.06 12.71 10.82
C GLY A 231 1.37 13.61 9.61
N ALA A 232 1.24 14.92 9.81
CA ALA A 232 1.53 15.88 8.75
C ALA A 232 3.00 15.78 8.26
N SER A 233 3.20 15.88 6.96
CA SER A 233 4.48 15.67 6.27
C SER A 233 4.78 16.86 5.36
N VAL A 234 6.02 17.37 5.45
CA VAL A 234 6.51 18.43 4.56
C VAL A 234 6.61 17.90 3.13
N ASP A 235 7.19 16.71 2.94
CA ASP A 235 7.43 16.13 1.62
C ASP A 235 6.14 15.85 0.83
N LYS A 236 5.07 15.49 1.55
CA LYS A 236 3.76 15.21 0.96
C LYS A 236 2.84 16.43 0.90
N GLY A 237 3.29 17.58 1.43
CA GLY A 237 2.54 18.83 1.40
C GLY A 237 1.36 18.90 2.38
N THR A 238 1.31 18.02 3.39
CA THR A 238 0.31 18.11 4.49
C THR A 238 0.80 18.95 5.67
N ALA A 239 2.11 19.18 5.77
CA ALA A 239 2.68 20.27 6.57
C ALA A 239 2.87 21.50 5.66
N MET A 240 2.03 22.51 5.86
CA MET A 240 1.85 23.67 4.98
C MET A 240 2.94 24.75 5.14
N GLY A 241 3.89 24.55 6.06
CA GLY A 241 4.93 25.54 6.36
C GLY A 241 4.40 26.75 7.13
N SER A 242 5.09 27.89 6.98
CA SER A 242 4.77 29.15 7.67
C SER A 242 4.03 30.11 6.76
N MET A 243 3.02 30.80 7.29
CA MET A 243 2.26 31.83 6.56
C MET A 243 1.89 32.98 7.48
N VAL A 244 1.90 34.21 6.97
CA VAL A 244 1.50 35.41 7.72
C VAL A 244 0.01 35.35 8.06
N VAL A 245 -0.37 35.72 9.28
CA VAL A 245 -1.77 35.75 9.74
C VAL A 245 -2.63 36.59 8.79
N GLY A 246 -3.69 35.96 8.27
CA GLY A 246 -4.63 36.55 7.29
C GLY A 246 -4.25 36.35 5.81
N MET A 247 -3.06 35.82 5.51
CA MET A 247 -2.66 35.39 4.16
C MET A 247 -2.92 33.89 3.99
N ALA A 248 -2.71 33.35 2.78
CA ALA A 248 -2.98 31.95 2.49
C ALA A 248 -1.86 31.27 1.68
N ILE A 249 -1.58 30.01 2.01
CA ILE A 249 -0.86 29.07 1.16
C ILE A 249 -1.80 27.94 0.76
N THR A 250 -1.65 27.42 -0.46
CA THR A 250 -2.48 26.33 -0.99
C THR A 250 -1.59 25.23 -1.54
N ASN A 251 -1.82 24.00 -1.08
CA ASN A 251 -1.25 22.80 -1.66
C ASN A 251 -2.35 22.02 -2.40
N VAL A 252 -1.98 21.38 -3.50
CA VAL A 252 -2.88 20.53 -4.30
C VAL A 252 -2.50 19.09 -4.05
N LEU A 253 -3.45 18.32 -3.54
CA LEU A 253 -3.34 16.88 -3.33
C LEU A 253 -4.28 16.15 -4.29
N THR A 254 -4.11 14.83 -4.41
CA THR A 254 -4.94 14.01 -5.30
C THR A 254 -5.71 12.96 -4.54
N LEU A 255 -7.02 12.87 -4.76
CA LEU A 255 -7.84 11.73 -4.36
C LEU A 255 -7.83 10.73 -5.52
N ALA A 256 -7.29 9.54 -5.28
CA ALA A 256 -7.26 8.46 -6.26
C ALA A 256 -8.19 7.33 -5.82
N ASN A 257 -9.18 7.02 -6.65
CA ASN A 257 -9.99 5.82 -6.48
C ASN A 257 -9.36 4.69 -7.28
N ASN A 258 -8.52 3.88 -6.64
CA ASN A 258 -7.86 2.75 -7.30
C ASN A 258 -8.74 1.49 -7.31
N TRP A 259 -10.04 1.62 -7.03
CA TRP A 259 -11.02 0.55 -7.22
C TRP A 259 -11.60 0.54 -8.64
N THR A 260 -12.21 -0.59 -8.98
CA THR A 260 -13.02 -0.77 -10.19
C THR A 260 -14.48 -0.30 -10.02
N ASN A 261 -14.87 0.06 -8.80
CA ASN A 261 -16.18 0.62 -8.49
C ASN A 261 -16.07 2.09 -8.02
N PRO A 262 -17.11 2.92 -8.23
CA PRO A 262 -17.14 4.28 -7.69
C PRO A 262 -17.11 4.30 -6.15
N VAL A 263 -16.46 5.32 -5.59
CA VAL A 263 -16.46 5.60 -4.14
C VAL A 263 -17.20 6.91 -3.89
N THR A 264 -18.19 6.90 -2.99
CA THR A 264 -18.90 8.12 -2.59
C THR A 264 -18.21 8.79 -1.41
N ILE A 265 -18.24 10.12 -1.39
CA ILE A 265 -17.74 10.97 -0.31
C ILE A 265 -18.96 11.63 0.34
N THR A 266 -19.27 11.23 1.57
CA THR A 266 -20.49 11.65 2.27
C THR A 266 -20.29 12.93 3.07
N SER A 267 -19.12 13.12 3.68
CA SER A 267 -18.81 14.34 4.43
C SER A 267 -17.31 14.58 4.53
N VAL A 268 -16.92 15.85 4.53
CA VAL A 268 -15.55 16.31 4.81
C VAL A 268 -15.60 17.29 5.96
N THR A 269 -14.94 16.96 7.07
CA THR A 269 -14.90 17.83 8.27
C THR A 269 -13.47 18.11 8.69
N THR A 270 -13.25 19.28 9.30
CA THR A 270 -11.97 19.66 9.90
C THR A 270 -12.13 19.74 11.42
N ASN A 271 -11.21 19.13 12.16
CA ASN A 271 -11.23 19.06 13.63
C ASN A 271 -9.87 19.49 14.20
N GLY A 272 -9.84 19.86 15.49
CA GLY A 272 -8.61 20.27 16.20
C GLY A 272 -8.48 21.79 16.37
N ALA A 273 -7.52 22.20 17.20
CA ALA A 273 -7.38 23.59 17.64
C ALA A 273 -7.13 24.59 16.50
N GLY A 274 -6.46 24.16 15.43
CA GLY A 274 -6.17 25.00 14.26
C GLY A 274 -7.21 24.89 13.13
N ALA A 275 -8.27 24.10 13.28
CA ALA A 275 -9.17 23.70 12.18
C ALA A 275 -9.75 24.87 11.38
N SER A 276 -10.06 26.00 12.02
CA SER A 276 -10.58 27.21 11.37
C SER A 276 -9.59 27.88 10.41
N SER A 277 -8.30 27.57 10.54
CA SER A 277 -7.24 28.02 9.64
C SER A 277 -7.03 27.12 8.42
N PHE A 278 -7.74 25.98 8.34
CA PHE A 278 -7.63 25.05 7.21
C PHE A 278 -8.96 24.93 6.47
N ARG A 279 -8.89 24.89 5.13
CA ARG A 279 -10.07 24.67 4.27
C ARG A 279 -9.74 23.65 3.21
N ILE A 280 -10.66 22.72 2.99
CA ILE A 280 -10.56 21.68 1.95
C ILE A 280 -11.60 21.99 0.88
N THR A 281 -11.18 22.05 -0.38
CA THR A 281 -12.07 22.35 -1.51
C THR A 281 -11.74 21.48 -2.71
N GLY A 282 -12.73 21.20 -3.57
CA GLY A 282 -12.53 20.42 -4.80
C GLY A 282 -12.62 18.90 -4.65
N LEU A 283 -12.93 18.38 -3.46
CA LEU A 283 -13.31 16.97 -3.33
C LEU A 283 -14.69 16.73 -3.96
N PRO A 284 -14.87 15.63 -4.73
CA PRO A 284 -16.13 15.31 -5.39
C PRO A 284 -17.11 14.64 -4.42
N ALA A 285 -18.41 14.63 -4.75
CA ALA A 285 -19.38 13.78 -4.05
C ALA A 285 -19.20 12.29 -4.38
N THR A 286 -18.69 11.98 -5.57
CA THR A 286 -18.37 10.62 -6.02
C THR A 286 -17.08 10.64 -6.83
N ALA A 287 -16.14 9.77 -6.49
CA ALA A 287 -14.96 9.48 -7.28
C ALA A 287 -15.26 8.26 -8.17
N PRO A 288 -15.31 8.39 -9.51
CA PRO A 288 -15.47 7.25 -10.41
C PRO A 288 -14.35 6.21 -10.23
N ALA A 289 -14.59 4.99 -10.71
CA ALA A 289 -13.57 3.95 -10.74
C ALA A 289 -12.32 4.41 -11.51
N GLY A 290 -11.13 4.16 -10.95
CA GLY A 290 -9.85 4.55 -11.55
C GLY A 290 -9.57 6.06 -11.60
N ALA A 291 -10.46 6.92 -11.07
CA ALA A 291 -10.30 8.36 -11.19
C ALA A 291 -9.21 8.91 -10.26
N ALA A 292 -8.44 9.86 -10.77
CA ALA A 292 -7.52 10.69 -9.98
C ALA A 292 -8.00 12.15 -10.03
N ILE A 293 -8.35 12.71 -8.87
CA ILE A 293 -9.04 13.99 -8.76
C ILE A 293 -8.23 14.92 -7.87
N ALA A 294 -7.79 16.04 -8.44
CA ALA A 294 -7.07 17.06 -7.69
C ALA A 294 -8.03 17.83 -6.76
N PHE A 295 -7.62 18.04 -5.51
CA PHE A 295 -8.30 18.89 -4.53
C PHE A 295 -7.31 19.80 -3.82
N LYS A 296 -7.80 20.90 -3.24
CA LYS A 296 -6.97 21.92 -2.60
C LYS A 296 -7.07 21.85 -1.08
N VAL A 297 -5.90 21.91 -0.45
CA VAL A 297 -5.73 22.18 0.98
C VAL A 297 -5.25 23.62 1.11
N ILE A 298 -6.03 24.46 1.78
CA ILE A 298 -5.73 25.88 1.96
C ILE A 298 -5.45 26.12 3.43
N PHE A 299 -4.30 26.70 3.74
CA PHE A 299 -3.94 27.16 5.08
C PHE A 299 -3.92 28.67 5.13
N SER A 300 -4.80 29.24 5.95
CA SER A 300 -4.94 30.67 6.22
C SER A 300 -4.93 30.91 7.73
N PRO A 301 -3.76 31.08 8.34
CA PRO A 301 -3.64 31.18 9.80
C PRO A 301 -4.44 32.36 10.35
N LEU A 302 -5.25 32.09 11.36
CA LEU A 302 -6.03 33.09 12.12
C LEU A 302 -5.35 33.54 13.42
N ALA A 303 -4.27 32.86 13.80
CA ALA A 303 -3.46 33.15 14.98
C ALA A 303 -1.99 32.83 14.70
N GLU A 304 -1.09 33.41 15.49
CA GLU A 304 0.33 33.09 15.46
C GLU A 304 0.61 31.73 16.10
N GLY A 305 1.74 31.11 15.73
CA GLY A 305 2.19 29.84 16.30
C GLY A 305 1.71 28.61 15.54
N ALA A 306 1.96 27.44 16.12
CA ALA A 306 1.66 26.14 15.49
C ALA A 306 0.16 25.85 15.48
N LEU A 307 -0.36 25.49 14.31
CA LEU A 307 -1.77 25.19 14.07
C LEU A 307 -1.88 23.82 13.44
N THR A 308 -2.69 22.95 14.04
CA THR A 308 -2.92 21.58 13.58
C THR A 308 -4.40 21.34 13.30
N CYS A 309 -4.68 20.50 12.31
CA CYS A 309 -6.02 20.10 11.92
C CYS A 309 -6.04 18.62 11.54
N MET A 310 -7.11 17.91 11.89
CA MET A 310 -7.41 16.59 11.37
C MET A 310 -8.60 16.69 10.41
N VAL A 311 -8.38 16.37 9.14
CA VAL A 311 -9.46 16.26 8.15
C VAL A 311 -10.04 14.85 8.22
N SER A 312 -11.35 14.73 8.30
CA SER A 312 -12.06 13.45 8.21
C SER A 312 -12.91 13.42 6.94
N VAL A 313 -12.59 12.47 6.05
CA VAL A 313 -13.29 12.22 4.79
C VAL A 313 -14.10 10.93 4.92
N VAL A 314 -15.37 11.06 5.26
CA VAL A 314 -16.30 9.91 5.34
C VAL A 314 -16.63 9.48 3.92
N ASN A 315 -16.41 8.20 3.63
CA ASN A 315 -16.57 7.63 2.30
C ASN A 315 -17.15 6.20 2.35
N SER A 316 -17.47 5.62 1.19
CA SER A 316 -18.05 4.28 1.09
C SER A 316 -17.06 3.13 0.98
N SER A 317 -15.74 3.38 1.08
CA SER A 317 -14.72 2.32 1.03
C SER A 317 -14.46 1.72 2.42
N GLY A 318 -13.71 0.61 2.48
CA GLY A 318 -13.28 -0.01 3.74
C GLY A 318 -12.30 0.82 4.58
N SER A 319 -11.79 1.93 4.05
CA SER A 319 -10.88 2.86 4.74
C SER A 319 -11.60 4.14 5.19
N THR A 320 -12.86 4.03 5.62
CA THR A 320 -13.70 5.15 6.07
C THR A 320 -13.69 5.32 7.60
N PRO A 321 -13.62 6.55 8.13
CA PRO A 321 -13.21 7.77 7.41
C PRO A 321 -11.73 7.72 7.01
N TYR A 322 -11.38 8.41 5.93
CA TYR A 322 -9.99 8.69 5.60
C TYR A 322 -9.54 9.93 6.38
N LEU A 323 -8.58 9.75 7.28
CA LEU A 323 -8.05 10.79 8.16
C LEU A 323 -6.75 11.34 7.60
N MET A 324 -6.66 12.66 7.49
CA MET A 324 -5.47 13.38 7.02
C MET A 324 -5.09 14.46 8.03
N ALA A 325 -3.93 14.32 8.66
CA ALA A 325 -3.39 15.34 9.54
C ALA A 325 -2.77 16.47 8.72
N LEU A 326 -3.08 17.70 9.10
CA LEU A 326 -2.52 18.94 8.55
C LEU A 326 -1.83 19.74 9.64
N SER A 327 -0.77 20.45 9.27
CA SER A 327 -0.09 21.40 10.15
C SER A 327 0.35 22.66 9.39
N GLY A 328 0.56 23.74 10.11
CA GLY A 328 1.11 25.00 9.61
C GLY A 328 1.47 25.93 10.75
N THR A 329 2.25 26.98 10.48
CA THR A 329 2.64 27.99 11.47
C THR A 329 2.16 29.37 11.04
N GLY A 330 1.42 30.05 11.91
CA GLY A 330 1.05 31.45 11.73
C GLY A 330 2.18 32.39 12.13
N MET A 331 2.55 33.31 11.23
CA MET A 331 3.55 34.35 11.47
C MET A 331 2.87 35.69 11.77
N PRO A 332 3.46 36.54 12.64
CA PRO A 332 2.95 37.88 12.91
C PRO A 332 2.88 38.73 11.64
N LYS A 333 1.98 39.71 11.63
CA LYS A 333 1.93 40.70 10.56
C LYS A 333 3.16 41.61 10.62
N LEU A 334 3.66 42.06 9.47
CA LEU A 334 4.88 42.88 9.39
C LEU A 334 4.83 44.14 10.27
N ASN A 335 3.67 44.80 10.37
CA ASN A 335 3.47 45.98 11.21
C ASN A 335 3.60 45.67 12.72
N GLN A 336 3.20 44.47 13.15
CA GLN A 336 3.33 44.01 14.52
C GLN A 336 4.80 43.67 14.85
N VAL A 337 5.54 43.13 13.89
CA VAL A 337 6.99 42.90 14.01
C VAL A 337 7.72 44.23 14.18
N ILE A 338 7.40 45.24 13.38
CA ILE A 338 7.99 46.59 13.48
C ILE A 338 7.67 47.23 14.84
N ASN A 339 6.41 47.14 15.30
CA ASN A 339 6.01 47.68 16.61
C ASN A 339 6.70 46.99 17.78
N ASN A 340 7.03 45.70 17.66
CA ASN A 340 7.78 44.96 18.68
C ASN A 340 9.29 45.26 18.67
N MET A 341 9.82 45.85 17.58
CA MET A 341 11.24 46.21 17.45
C MET A 341 11.53 47.69 17.79
N LEU A 342 10.50 48.52 17.93
CA LEU A 342 10.64 49.90 18.39
C LEU A 342 10.57 49.94 19.92
N PRO A 343 11.54 50.59 20.61
CA PRO A 343 11.45 50.75 22.06
C PRO A 343 10.17 51.53 22.40
N SER A 344 9.44 51.10 23.43
CA SER A 344 8.28 51.82 23.93
C SER A 344 8.71 53.26 24.22
N SER A 345 8.13 54.23 23.52
CA SER A 345 8.35 55.65 23.76
C SER A 345 7.77 56.00 25.13
N GLY A 346 8.60 55.86 26.16
CA GLY A 346 8.39 56.38 27.51
C GLY A 346 8.97 57.78 27.65
#